data_AF-D8JT00-F1
#
_entry.id   AF-D8JT00-F1
#
_cell.length_a   1.000
_cell.length_b   1.000
_cell.length_c   1.000
_cell.angle_alpha   90.00
_cell.angle_beta   90.00
_cell.angle_gamma   90.00
#
_symmetry.space_group_name_H-M   'P 1'
#
loop_
_entity.id
_entity.type
_entity.pdbx_description
1 polymer ?
#
loop_
_entity_poly.entity_id
_entity_poly.type
_entity_poly.pdbx_seq_one_letter_code
_entity_poly.pdbx_strand_id
1 'polypeptide(L)'
;MNDTEREAIILNSAWEMIDGMVNWAMFVKPDRIEISNLLFETSQNARLFVILLGDFLSEIRAFKRDPVPLGLKRAPNNARLSDLTFLFHLRQVCADPRLATDPAALSAAVEAFATWLEGEFTATEVNLGSIGIVANLRVTRYRYLKMCGDIAKHSLARLATNVGHLRKLLVDAGHPVSEQHAYLAVEDFWGWFQQDIFMYHSSQIAELLNNIRWGIYDYLQPEFRRSWHLTERATPGFPIYGYRVPEEISEPIAVAMYWEAMNRTREPPYVQRFVIPDYMKRRH
;
A
#
# COMPACT_ATOMS: atom_id res chain seq x y z
N MET A 1 -12.59 -20.85 -6.30
CA MET A 1 -11.59 -20.38 -5.33
C MET A 1 -12.11 -20.37 -3.90
N ASN A 2 -11.51 -21.18 -3.03
CA ASN A 2 -11.81 -21.28 -1.60
C ASN A 2 -11.03 -20.25 -0.75
N ASP A 3 -11.22 -20.28 0.57
CA ASP A 3 -10.58 -19.30 1.47
C ASP A 3 -9.06 -19.49 1.59
N THR A 4 -8.55 -20.73 1.62
CA THR A 4 -7.10 -21.03 1.65
C THR A 4 -6.39 -20.53 0.40
N GLU A 5 -7.00 -20.74 -0.78
CA GLU A 5 -6.49 -20.24 -2.06
C GLU A 5 -6.47 -18.70 -2.11
N ARG A 6 -7.56 -18.06 -1.64
CA ARG A 6 -7.63 -16.60 -1.52
C ARG A 6 -6.53 -16.06 -0.63
N GLU A 7 -6.28 -16.69 0.51
CA GLU A 7 -5.26 -16.27 1.45
C GLU A 7 -3.86 -16.27 0.82
N ALA A 8 -3.48 -17.34 0.13
CA ALA A 8 -2.21 -17.41 -0.59
C ALA A 8 -2.05 -16.27 -1.62
N ILE A 9 -3.11 -15.99 -2.37
CA ILE A 9 -3.14 -14.89 -3.34
C ILE A 9 -2.98 -13.53 -2.64
N ILE A 10 -3.77 -13.27 -1.60
CA ILE A 10 -3.77 -11.99 -0.88
C ILE A 10 -2.38 -11.70 -0.29
N LEU A 11 -1.79 -12.68 0.39
CA LEU A 11 -0.49 -12.51 1.04
C LEU A 11 0.64 -12.28 0.02
N ASN A 12 0.68 -13.07 -1.06
CA ASN A 12 1.70 -12.88 -2.10
C ASN A 12 1.52 -11.54 -2.82
N SER A 13 0.29 -11.17 -3.20
CA SER A 13 0.01 -9.90 -3.87
C SER A 13 0.33 -8.69 -2.99
N ALA A 14 -0.01 -8.73 -1.69
CA ALA A 14 0.39 -7.68 -0.75
C ALA A 14 1.91 -7.53 -0.70
N TRP A 15 2.63 -8.65 -0.57
CA TRP A 15 4.08 -8.65 -0.55
C TRP A 15 4.68 -8.04 -1.82
N GLU A 16 4.20 -8.48 -2.99
CA GLU A 16 4.68 -8.00 -4.29
C GLU A 16 4.44 -6.49 -4.46
N MET A 17 3.25 -5.99 -4.14
CA MET A 17 2.96 -4.56 -4.20
C MET A 17 3.84 -3.75 -3.25
N ILE A 18 4.08 -4.26 -2.03
CA ILE A 18 4.97 -3.63 -1.06
C ILE A 18 6.42 -3.64 -1.58
N ASP A 19 6.88 -4.73 -2.20
CA ASP A 19 8.22 -4.80 -2.78
C ASP A 19 8.43 -3.78 -3.88
N GLY A 20 7.40 -3.48 -4.68
CA GLY A 20 7.45 -2.41 -5.68
C GLY A 20 7.68 -1.02 -5.07
N MET A 21 7.25 -0.80 -3.83
CA MET A 21 7.35 0.49 -3.14
C MET A 21 8.55 0.59 -2.18
N VAL A 22 8.83 -0.46 -1.41
CA VAL A 22 9.76 -0.44 -0.29
C VAL A 22 11.02 -1.25 -0.60
N ASN A 23 11.93 -0.62 -1.35
CA ASN A 23 13.21 -1.20 -1.74
C ASN A 23 14.34 -0.21 -1.96
N TRP A 24 15.57 -0.73 -2.03
CA TRP A 24 16.81 0.04 -2.19
C TRP A 24 17.02 0.61 -3.59
N ALA A 25 16.15 0.31 -4.56
CA ALA A 25 16.11 1.04 -5.82
C ALA A 25 15.17 2.26 -5.75
N MET A 26 14.22 2.29 -4.80
CA MET A 26 13.41 3.48 -4.52
C MET A 26 14.10 4.47 -3.60
N PHE A 27 14.82 3.96 -2.60
CA PHE A 27 15.40 4.76 -1.53
C PHE A 27 16.92 4.67 -1.51
N VAL A 28 17.54 5.81 -1.18
CA VAL A 28 18.97 5.86 -0.85
C VAL A 28 19.24 4.90 0.29
N LYS A 29 20.06 3.88 0.02
CA LYS A 29 20.43 2.91 1.04
C LYS A 29 21.24 3.63 2.13
N PRO A 30 20.79 3.61 3.40
CA PRO A 30 21.49 4.30 4.46
C PRO A 30 22.79 3.58 4.82
N ASP A 31 23.85 4.35 5.03
CA ASP A 31 25.14 3.83 5.52
C ASP A 31 25.11 3.48 7.02
N ARG A 32 24.03 3.84 7.71
CA ARG A 32 23.84 3.66 9.15
C ARG A 32 23.06 2.39 9.45
N ILE A 33 23.36 1.79 10.61
CA ILE A 33 22.66 0.61 11.14
C ILE A 33 21.19 0.96 11.47
N GLU A 34 20.93 2.16 11.98
CA GLU A 34 19.59 2.64 12.32
C GLU A 34 19.04 3.59 11.26
N ILE A 35 17.86 3.25 10.72
CA ILE A 35 17.18 4.06 9.71
C ILE A 35 16.24 5.06 10.42
N SER A 36 16.61 6.34 10.42
CA SER A 36 15.77 7.42 10.97
C SER A 36 14.81 8.05 9.95
N ASN A 37 15.14 7.94 8.67
CA ASN A 37 14.39 8.49 7.55
C ASN A 37 14.78 7.76 6.26
N LEU A 38 13.84 7.69 5.32
CA LEU A 38 14.06 7.18 3.97
C LEU A 38 13.96 8.35 3.00
N LEU A 39 15.01 8.56 2.22
CA LEU A 39 15.05 9.53 1.15
C LEU A 39 14.95 8.80 -0.18
N PHE A 40 14.08 9.28 -1.07
CA PHE A 40 14.01 8.74 -2.43
C PHE A 40 15.31 9.03 -3.18
N GLU A 41 15.72 8.09 -4.03
CA GLU A 41 16.87 8.25 -4.93
C GLU A 41 16.68 9.46 -5.87
N THR A 42 15.47 9.61 -6.41
CA THR A 42 15.12 10.73 -7.28
C THR A 42 13.66 11.15 -7.11
N SER A 43 13.30 12.31 -7.66
CA SER A 43 11.90 12.73 -7.77
C SER A 43 11.04 11.77 -8.60
N GLN A 44 11.63 11.03 -9.55
CA GLN A 44 10.91 10.02 -10.32
C GLN A 44 10.61 8.78 -9.47
N ASN A 45 11.51 8.40 -8.55
CA ASN A 45 11.24 7.34 -7.59
C ASN A 45 10.11 7.74 -6.63
N ALA A 46 10.11 8.98 -6.14
CA ALA A 46 9.01 9.51 -5.31
C ALA A 46 7.68 9.50 -6.07
N ARG A 47 7.69 9.88 -7.35
CA ARG A 47 6.50 9.82 -8.23
C ARG A 47 6.03 8.39 -8.44
N LEU A 48 6.94 7.45 -8.73
CA LEU A 48 6.60 6.04 -8.90
C LEU A 48 6.01 5.45 -7.62
N PHE A 49 6.61 5.75 -6.46
CA PHE A 49 6.10 5.30 -5.17
C PHE A 49 4.64 5.75 -4.95
N VAL A 50 4.33 7.03 -5.17
CA VAL A 50 2.95 7.51 -4.95
C VAL A 50 1.95 6.93 -5.96
N ILE A 51 2.38 6.59 -7.18
CA ILE A 51 1.56 5.85 -8.15
C ILE A 51 1.25 4.45 -7.64
N LEU A 52 2.27 3.68 -7.23
CA LEU A 52 2.12 2.32 -6.72
C LEU A 52 1.28 2.29 -5.44
N LEU A 53 1.49 3.27 -4.56
CA LEU A 53 0.68 3.45 -3.36
C LEU A 53 -0.78 3.76 -3.73
N GLY A 54 -1.01 4.62 -4.72
CA GLY A 54 -2.34 4.92 -5.23
C GLY A 54 -3.08 3.69 -5.75
N ASP A 55 -2.36 2.75 -6.36
CA ASP A 55 -2.89 1.46 -6.80
C ASP A 55 -3.16 0.51 -5.61
N PHE A 56 -2.26 0.41 -4.62
CA PHE A 56 -2.47 -0.35 -3.37
C PHE A 56 -3.68 0.16 -2.57
N LEU A 57 -3.91 1.47 -2.60
CA LEU A 57 -5.05 2.15 -1.96
C LEU A 57 -6.32 2.12 -2.81
N SER A 58 -6.32 1.48 -3.98
CA SER A 58 -7.52 1.35 -4.81
C SER A 58 -8.29 0.07 -4.48
N GLU A 59 -9.62 0.17 -4.45
CA GLU A 59 -10.48 -0.98 -4.26
C GLU A 59 -10.36 -1.93 -5.47
N ILE A 60 -10.18 -3.23 -5.19
CA ILE A 60 -10.30 -4.26 -6.23
C ILE A 60 -11.78 -4.48 -6.49
N ARG A 61 -12.23 -3.97 -7.64
CA ARG A 61 -13.64 -4.02 -8.04
C ARG A 61 -13.83 -4.95 -9.22
N ALA A 62 -15.02 -5.53 -9.27
CA ALA A 62 -15.59 -6.10 -10.48
C ALA A 62 -15.59 -5.09 -11.62
N PHE A 63 -15.28 -5.54 -12.84
CA PHE A 63 -15.56 -4.76 -14.02
C PHE A 63 -17.01 -5.04 -14.46
N LYS A 64 -17.87 -4.01 -14.43
CA LYS A 64 -19.30 -4.13 -14.76
C LYS A 64 -20.01 -5.19 -13.89
N ARG A 65 -20.51 -6.27 -14.52
CA ARG A 65 -21.29 -7.35 -13.88
C ARG A 65 -20.45 -8.60 -13.60
N ASP A 66 -19.16 -8.55 -13.87
CA ASP A 66 -18.26 -9.68 -13.63
C ASP A 66 -18.04 -9.87 -12.12
N PRO A 67 -17.67 -11.08 -11.67
CA PRO A 67 -17.21 -11.25 -10.29
C PRO A 67 -15.93 -10.44 -10.05
N VAL A 68 -15.65 -10.13 -8.78
CA VAL A 68 -14.36 -9.55 -8.40
C VAL A 68 -13.25 -10.52 -8.82
N PRO A 69 -12.16 -10.05 -9.46
CA PRO A 69 -11.07 -10.90 -9.91
C PRO A 69 -10.49 -11.77 -8.80
N LEU A 70 -9.99 -12.95 -9.17
CA LEU A 70 -9.32 -13.89 -8.26
C LEU A 70 -10.20 -14.31 -7.06
N GLY A 71 -11.52 -14.27 -7.24
CA GLY A 71 -12.48 -14.68 -6.21
C GLY A 71 -12.41 -13.84 -4.93
N LEU A 72 -11.80 -12.65 -4.95
CA LEU A 72 -11.66 -11.78 -3.79
C LEU A 72 -13.04 -11.27 -3.33
N LYS A 73 -13.19 -11.09 -2.03
CA LYS A 73 -14.44 -10.60 -1.43
C LYS A 73 -14.56 -9.10 -1.67
N ARG A 74 -15.78 -8.61 -1.93
CA ARG A 74 -16.05 -7.17 -2.03
C ARG A 74 -16.13 -6.56 -0.64
N ALA A 75 -15.64 -5.34 -0.49
CA ALA A 75 -15.88 -4.56 0.72
C ALA A 75 -17.39 -4.30 0.93
N PRO A 76 -17.88 -4.23 2.17
CA PRO A 76 -19.28 -3.92 2.46
C PRO A 76 -19.65 -2.50 1.99
N ASN A 77 -20.94 -2.26 1.70
CA ASN A 77 -21.41 -0.98 1.14
C ASN A 77 -21.15 0.25 2.05
N ASN A 78 -21.01 0.02 3.36
CA ASN A 78 -20.73 1.04 4.39
C ASN A 78 -19.33 0.86 5.01
N ALA A 79 -18.39 0.31 4.22
CA ALA A 79 -17.00 0.16 4.59
C ALA A 79 -16.35 1.49 5.04
N ARG A 80 -15.48 1.41 6.06
CA ARG A 80 -14.56 2.51 6.38
C ARG A 80 -13.57 2.73 5.23
N LEU A 81 -12.92 3.90 5.19
CA LEU A 81 -12.07 4.27 4.05
C LEU A 81 -10.95 3.25 3.80
N SER A 82 -10.31 2.73 4.85
CA SER A 82 -9.25 1.72 4.69
C SER A 82 -9.77 0.38 4.17
N ASP A 83 -11.07 0.07 4.35
CA ASP A 83 -11.70 -1.12 3.79
C ASP A 83 -11.97 -0.99 2.27
N LEU A 84 -11.79 0.20 1.69
CA LEU A 84 -11.83 0.42 0.24
C LEU A 84 -10.43 0.30 -0.40
N THR A 85 -9.51 -0.42 0.26
CA THR A 85 -8.11 -0.61 -0.16
C THR A 85 -7.73 -2.08 -0.07
N PHE A 86 -6.51 -2.43 -0.49
CA PHE A 86 -6.02 -3.80 -0.31
C PHE A 86 -5.91 -4.24 1.16
N LEU A 87 -5.88 -3.30 2.12
CA LEU A 87 -5.89 -3.61 3.56
C LEU A 87 -7.14 -4.39 3.98
N PHE A 88 -8.27 -4.20 3.31
CA PHE A 88 -9.48 -4.99 3.53
C PHE A 88 -9.19 -6.49 3.40
N HIS A 89 -8.48 -6.89 2.35
CA HIS A 89 -8.19 -8.29 2.08
C HIS A 89 -7.21 -8.88 3.10
N LEU A 90 -6.19 -8.11 3.49
CA LEU A 90 -5.28 -8.52 4.55
C LEU A 90 -5.99 -8.71 5.90
N ARG A 91 -6.99 -7.88 6.22
CA ARG A 91 -7.84 -8.09 7.41
C ARG A 91 -8.63 -9.38 7.35
N GLN A 92 -9.14 -9.75 6.17
CA GLN A 92 -9.87 -11.01 6.02
C GLN A 92 -8.96 -12.20 6.35
N VAL A 93 -7.70 -12.15 5.91
CA VAL A 93 -6.69 -13.16 6.29
C VAL A 93 -6.46 -13.16 7.80
N CYS A 94 -6.32 -11.98 8.42
CA CYS A 94 -6.09 -11.90 9.86
C CYS A 94 -7.30 -12.37 10.69
N ALA A 95 -8.52 -12.21 10.18
CA ALA A 95 -9.75 -12.59 10.87
C ALA A 95 -10.06 -14.10 10.80
N ASP A 96 -9.63 -14.77 9.72
CA ASP A 96 -9.87 -16.19 9.49
C ASP A 96 -8.63 -16.83 8.85
N PRO A 97 -7.53 -16.97 9.60
CA PRO A 97 -6.25 -17.44 9.08
C PRO A 97 -6.31 -18.95 8.75
N ARG A 98 -5.84 -19.33 7.56
CA ARG A 98 -5.85 -20.70 7.02
C ARG A 98 -4.46 -21.31 6.88
N LEU A 99 -3.45 -20.50 6.54
CA LEU A 99 -2.08 -20.99 6.33
C LEU A 99 -1.25 -21.02 7.61
N ALA A 100 -1.53 -20.14 8.57
CA ALA A 100 -0.88 -20.15 9.87
C ALA A 100 -1.87 -19.84 11.01
N THR A 101 -1.43 -19.97 12.26
CA THR A 101 -2.33 -19.91 13.42
C THR A 101 -2.34 -18.58 14.16
N ASP A 102 -1.29 -17.77 14.04
CA ASP A 102 -1.15 -16.51 14.77
C ASP A 102 -1.00 -15.31 13.82
N PRO A 103 -2.10 -14.58 13.54
CA PRO A 103 -2.07 -13.39 12.71
C PRO A 103 -1.79 -12.09 13.51
N ALA A 104 -1.50 -12.15 14.82
CA ALA A 104 -1.55 -10.96 15.68
C ALA A 104 -0.61 -9.82 15.21
N ALA A 105 0.64 -10.14 14.87
CA ALA A 105 1.61 -9.15 14.40
C ALA A 105 1.20 -8.54 13.05
N LEU A 106 0.72 -9.36 12.11
CA LEU A 106 0.23 -8.90 10.81
C LEU A 106 -1.01 -8.02 10.98
N SER A 107 -1.96 -8.45 11.81
CA SER A 107 -3.17 -7.68 12.12
C SER A 107 -2.83 -6.33 12.73
N ALA A 108 -1.89 -6.27 13.66
CA ALA A 108 -1.44 -5.01 14.27
C ALA A 108 -0.83 -4.07 13.23
N ALA A 109 0.01 -4.57 12.31
CA ALA A 109 0.59 -3.76 11.24
C ALA A 109 -0.46 -3.23 10.26
N VAL A 110 -1.43 -4.07 9.88
CA VAL A 110 -2.54 -3.69 9.00
C VAL A 110 -3.41 -2.60 9.63
N GLU A 111 -3.79 -2.76 10.90
CA GLU A 111 -4.60 -1.76 11.61
C GLU A 111 -3.84 -0.46 11.91
N ALA A 112 -2.53 -0.52 12.15
CA ALA A 112 -1.70 0.67 12.30
C ALA A 112 -1.72 1.52 11.02
N PHE A 113 -1.52 0.89 9.85
CA PHE A 113 -1.55 1.64 8.59
C PHE A 113 -2.94 2.19 8.29
N ALA A 114 -3.98 1.38 8.51
CA ALA A 114 -5.35 1.82 8.30
C ALA A 114 -5.76 3.00 9.17
N THR A 115 -5.45 2.95 10.47
CA THR A 115 -5.74 4.03 11.41
C THR A 115 -5.02 5.31 10.97
N TRP A 116 -3.76 5.19 10.52
CA TRP A 116 -3.01 6.32 10.00
C TRP A 116 -3.65 6.92 8.74
N LEU A 117 -4.10 6.09 7.79
CA LEU A 117 -4.77 6.50 6.55
C LEU A 117 -6.10 7.22 6.80
N GLU A 118 -6.85 6.79 7.82
CA GLU A 118 -8.15 7.36 8.18
C GLU A 118 -8.02 8.67 8.95
N GLY A 119 -6.85 8.97 9.49
CA GLY A 119 -6.57 10.25 10.12
C GLY A 119 -6.69 11.43 9.16
N GLU A 120 -7.12 12.57 9.71
CA GLU A 120 -7.21 13.85 9.01
C GLU A 120 -6.13 14.82 9.49
N PHE A 121 -5.77 15.75 8.62
CA PHE A 121 -4.92 16.89 8.95
C PHE A 121 -5.35 18.12 8.17
N THR A 122 -4.85 19.28 8.59
CA THR A 122 -5.04 20.54 7.88
C THR A 122 -3.71 20.98 7.28
N ALA A 123 -3.66 21.05 5.95
CA ALA A 123 -2.58 21.73 5.24
C ALA A 123 -2.83 23.24 5.36
N THR A 124 -1.96 23.95 6.08
CA THR A 124 -2.11 25.38 6.35
C THR A 124 -1.51 26.21 5.22
N GLU A 125 -2.17 27.31 4.87
CA GLU A 125 -1.68 28.32 3.93
C GLU A 125 -1.30 27.75 2.55
N VAL A 126 -2.06 26.77 2.06
CA VAL A 126 -1.86 26.19 0.73
C VAL A 126 -2.10 27.28 -0.31
N ASN A 127 -1.02 27.70 -0.97
CA ASN A 127 -1.05 28.72 -2.01
C ASN A 127 -1.36 28.08 -3.38
N LEU A 128 -2.58 28.32 -3.86
CA LEU A 128 -3.09 27.97 -5.18
C LEU A 128 -3.03 29.23 -6.08
N GLY A 129 -1.80 29.66 -6.36
CA GLY A 129 -1.51 30.90 -7.07
C GLY A 129 -2.11 30.99 -8.47
N SER A 130 -2.28 29.86 -9.16
CA SER A 130 -2.95 29.78 -10.47
C SER A 130 -4.40 30.27 -10.47
N ILE A 131 -5.04 30.28 -9.29
CA ILE A 131 -6.41 30.77 -9.09
C ILE A 131 -6.50 31.88 -8.04
N GLY A 132 -5.36 32.41 -7.59
CA GLY A 132 -5.30 33.50 -6.62
C GLY A 132 -5.89 33.19 -5.25
N ILE A 133 -5.82 31.93 -4.79
CA ILE A 133 -6.36 31.49 -3.50
C ILE A 133 -5.25 30.99 -2.59
N VAL A 134 -5.29 31.42 -1.33
CA VAL A 134 -4.53 30.80 -0.23
C VAL A 134 -5.55 30.26 0.77
N ALA A 135 -5.49 28.97 1.08
CA ALA A 135 -6.50 28.31 1.90
C ALA A 135 -5.92 27.29 2.87
N ASN A 136 -6.62 27.07 3.98
CA ASN A 136 -6.36 25.95 4.88
C ASN A 136 -7.21 24.75 4.43
N LEU A 137 -6.57 23.70 3.94
CA LEU A 137 -7.26 22.53 3.38
C LEU A 137 -7.25 21.38 4.39
N ARG A 138 -8.42 21.04 4.93
CA ARG A 138 -8.60 19.86 5.79
C ARG A 138 -8.88 18.62 4.92
N VAL A 139 -8.09 17.56 5.08
CA VAL A 139 -8.19 16.36 4.25
C VAL A 139 -7.75 15.10 5.01
N THR A 140 -8.39 13.96 4.73
CA THR A 140 -7.94 12.64 5.20
C THR A 140 -6.65 12.22 4.50
N ARG A 141 -5.77 11.47 5.17
CA ARG A 141 -4.53 10.96 4.56
C ARG A 141 -4.81 10.08 3.33
N TYR A 142 -5.80 9.21 3.43
CA TYR A 142 -6.30 8.41 2.31
C TYR A 142 -6.63 9.26 1.07
N ARG A 143 -7.44 10.33 1.23
CA ARG A 143 -7.92 11.14 0.10
C ARG A 143 -6.79 11.85 -0.63
N TYR A 144 -5.88 12.52 0.08
CA TYR A 144 -4.81 13.26 -0.61
C TYR A 144 -3.84 12.30 -1.29
N LEU A 145 -3.52 11.15 -0.68
CA LEU A 145 -2.66 10.13 -1.29
C LEU A 145 -3.25 9.59 -2.59
N LYS A 146 -4.57 9.33 -2.61
CA LYS A 146 -5.29 8.94 -3.82
C LYS A 146 -5.25 10.02 -4.89
N MET A 147 -5.49 11.28 -4.51
CA MET A 147 -5.40 12.40 -5.45
C MET A 147 -3.99 12.53 -6.04
N CYS A 148 -2.94 12.47 -5.21
CA CYS A 148 -1.56 12.49 -5.68
C CYS A 148 -1.26 11.30 -6.61
N GLY A 149 -1.62 10.06 -6.24
CA GLY A 149 -1.38 8.90 -7.09
C GLY A 149 -2.02 9.02 -8.47
N ASP A 150 -3.27 9.50 -8.52
CA ASP A 150 -3.97 9.70 -9.79
C ASP A 150 -3.38 10.86 -10.61
N ILE A 151 -3.03 12.01 -9.99
CA ILE A 151 -2.36 13.15 -10.67
C ILE A 151 -1.00 12.71 -11.23
N ALA A 152 -0.25 11.90 -10.49
CA ALA A 152 1.03 11.37 -10.91
C ALA A 152 0.92 10.46 -12.15
N LYS A 153 -0.17 9.69 -12.24
CA LYS A 153 -0.42 8.64 -13.24
C LYS A 153 -1.12 9.14 -14.51
N HIS A 154 -1.91 10.20 -14.41
CA HIS A 154 -2.85 10.60 -15.45
C HIS A 154 -2.56 11.97 -16.03
N SER A 155 -2.92 12.15 -17.30
CA SER A 155 -2.97 13.49 -17.92
C SER A 155 -4.18 14.27 -17.41
N LEU A 156 -4.15 15.59 -17.54
CA LEU A 156 -5.22 16.50 -17.10
C LEU A 156 -6.62 16.04 -17.56
N ALA A 157 -6.74 15.54 -18.80
CA ALA A 157 -7.99 15.06 -19.38
C ALA A 157 -8.63 13.87 -18.61
N ARG A 158 -7.87 13.17 -17.76
CA ARG A 158 -8.34 12.03 -16.96
C ARG A 158 -8.52 12.39 -15.48
N LEU A 159 -8.43 13.66 -15.11
CA LEU A 159 -8.48 14.12 -13.71
C LEU A 159 -9.83 14.69 -13.26
N ALA A 160 -10.90 14.57 -14.06
CA ALA A 160 -12.23 15.11 -13.71
C ALA A 160 -12.71 14.74 -12.29
N THR A 161 -12.51 13.50 -11.86
CA THR A 161 -12.83 13.05 -10.50
C THR A 161 -12.00 13.78 -9.44
N ASN A 162 -10.69 13.91 -9.67
CA ASN A 162 -9.79 14.62 -8.74
C ASN A 162 -10.07 16.11 -8.69
N VAL A 163 -10.43 16.71 -9.82
CA VAL A 163 -10.92 18.09 -9.89
C VAL A 163 -12.18 18.26 -9.05
N GLY A 164 -13.13 17.33 -9.13
CA GLY A 164 -14.32 17.32 -8.26
C GLY A 164 -13.96 17.26 -6.77
N HIS A 165 -12.96 16.46 -6.40
CA HIS A 165 -12.47 16.39 -5.02
C HIS A 165 -11.78 17.68 -4.56
N LEU A 166 -10.91 18.26 -5.39
CA LEU A 166 -10.24 19.54 -5.09
C LEU A 166 -11.26 20.68 -4.92
N ARG A 167 -12.28 20.75 -5.78
CA ARG A 167 -13.39 21.71 -5.63
C ARG A 167 -14.09 21.55 -4.29
N LYS A 168 -14.37 20.31 -3.88
CA LYS A 168 -15.02 20.06 -2.59
C LYS A 168 -14.15 20.56 -1.44
N LEU A 169 -12.85 20.25 -1.44
CA LEU A 169 -11.92 20.75 -0.42
C LEU A 169 -11.92 22.29 -0.34
N LEU A 170 -11.94 22.96 -1.50
CA LEU A 170 -11.97 24.42 -1.56
C LEU A 170 -13.30 25.01 -1.08
N VAL A 171 -14.43 24.39 -1.45
CA VAL A 171 -15.77 24.77 -0.94
C VAL A 171 -15.82 24.62 0.58
N ASP A 172 -15.35 23.49 1.10
CA ASP A 172 -15.31 23.22 2.55
C ASP A 172 -14.38 24.20 3.29
N ALA A 173 -13.36 24.74 2.60
CA ALA A 173 -12.47 25.78 3.10
C ALA A 173 -13.00 27.22 2.89
N GLY A 174 -14.22 27.40 2.34
CA GLY A 174 -14.84 28.72 2.14
C GLY A 174 -14.49 29.41 0.82
N HIS A 175 -13.88 28.70 -0.13
CA HIS A 175 -13.45 29.21 -1.44
C HIS A 175 -14.16 28.46 -2.59
N PRO A 176 -15.45 28.70 -2.86
CA PRO A 176 -16.14 28.06 -3.97
C PRO A 176 -15.54 28.45 -5.32
N VAL A 177 -15.20 27.46 -6.15
CA VAL A 177 -14.60 27.67 -7.48
C VAL A 177 -15.32 26.88 -8.58
N SER A 178 -15.20 27.37 -9.82
CA SER A 178 -15.66 26.63 -11.01
C SER A 178 -14.78 25.41 -11.28
N GLU A 179 -15.26 24.52 -12.16
CA GLU A 179 -14.48 23.36 -12.58
C GLU A 179 -13.17 23.75 -13.29
N GLN A 180 -13.23 24.75 -14.15
CA GLN A 180 -12.08 25.26 -14.90
C GLN A 180 -11.00 25.82 -13.96
N HIS A 181 -11.39 26.58 -12.93
CA HIS A 181 -10.43 27.04 -11.92
C HIS A 181 -9.82 25.86 -11.15
N ALA A 182 -10.60 24.85 -10.80
CA ALA A 182 -10.05 23.68 -10.13
C ALA A 182 -9.09 22.86 -11.02
N TYR A 183 -9.28 22.83 -12.34
CA TYR A 183 -8.26 22.30 -13.27
C TYR A 183 -6.96 23.11 -13.21
N LEU A 184 -7.04 24.45 -13.17
CA LEU A 184 -5.85 25.31 -13.07
C LEU A 184 -5.07 25.05 -11.78
N ALA A 185 -5.78 24.79 -10.67
CA ALA A 185 -5.19 24.56 -9.36
C ALA A 185 -4.57 23.16 -9.15
N VAL A 186 -4.67 22.24 -10.12
CA VAL A 186 -4.14 20.87 -9.97
C VAL A 186 -2.62 20.87 -9.77
N GLU A 187 -1.88 21.67 -10.54
CA GLU A 187 -0.42 21.73 -10.44
C GLU A 187 0.05 22.37 -9.12
N ASP A 188 -0.64 23.41 -8.63
CA ASP A 188 -0.34 24.01 -7.33
C ASP A 188 -0.63 23.01 -6.20
N PHE A 189 -1.76 22.31 -6.26
CA PHE A 189 -2.08 21.24 -5.33
C PHE A 189 -1.02 20.14 -5.35
N TRP A 190 -0.56 19.74 -6.53
CA TRP A 190 0.51 18.76 -6.68
C TRP A 190 1.82 19.21 -6.02
N GLY A 191 2.23 20.47 -6.23
CA GLY A 191 3.40 21.05 -5.57
C GLY A 191 3.31 20.94 -4.05
N TRP A 192 2.21 21.40 -3.45
CA TRP A 192 2.03 21.35 -2.00
C TRP A 192 1.91 19.94 -1.44
N PHE A 193 1.04 19.12 -2.03
CA PHE A 193 0.70 17.82 -1.45
C PHE A 193 1.68 16.73 -1.81
N GLN A 194 2.26 16.74 -3.00
CA GLN A 194 3.23 15.72 -3.38
C GLN A 194 4.67 16.11 -3.01
N GLN A 195 5.10 17.35 -3.26
CA GLN A 195 6.51 17.71 -3.09
C GLN A 195 6.88 18.10 -1.65
N ASP A 196 5.89 18.50 -0.83
CA ASP A 196 6.11 18.80 0.60
C ASP A 196 5.45 17.74 1.50
N ILE A 197 4.12 17.71 1.55
CA ILE A 197 3.39 16.88 2.53
C ILE A 197 3.64 15.38 2.35
N PHE A 198 3.55 14.86 1.12
CA PHE A 198 3.84 13.45 0.85
C PHE A 198 5.31 13.13 1.13
N MET A 199 6.25 14.01 0.76
CA MET A 199 7.66 13.78 1.05
C MET A 199 7.89 13.64 2.55
N TYR A 200 7.23 14.46 3.37
CA TYR A 200 7.25 14.33 4.83
C TYR A 200 6.68 12.98 5.32
N HIS A 201 5.52 12.56 4.80
CA HIS A 201 4.90 11.30 5.19
C HIS A 201 5.57 10.04 4.62
N SER A 202 6.35 10.16 3.55
CA SER A 202 6.84 9.02 2.76
C SER A 202 7.61 7.98 3.58
N SER A 203 8.47 8.43 4.49
CA SER A 203 9.22 7.56 5.40
C SER A 203 8.30 6.77 6.34
N GLN A 204 7.27 7.40 6.89
CA GLN A 204 6.30 6.74 7.76
C GLN A 204 5.42 5.77 6.98
N ILE A 205 5.02 6.11 5.74
CA ILE A 205 4.28 5.19 4.87
C ILE A 205 5.13 3.97 4.57
N ALA A 206 6.41 4.16 4.25
CA ALA A 206 7.34 3.07 4.00
C ALA A 206 7.54 2.18 5.24
N GLU A 207 7.61 2.76 6.45
CA GLU A 207 7.61 2.01 7.72
C GLU A 207 6.36 1.15 7.85
N LEU A 208 5.18 1.73 7.66
CA LEU A 208 3.88 1.04 7.79
C LEU A 208 3.75 -0.12 6.78
N LEU A 209 4.13 0.11 5.51
CA LEU A 209 4.18 -0.93 4.48
C LEU A 209 5.21 -2.02 4.80
N ASN A 210 6.40 -1.65 5.26
CA ASN A 210 7.44 -2.61 5.63
C ASN A 210 7.01 -3.49 6.81
N ASN A 211 6.29 -2.91 7.79
CA ASN A 211 5.74 -3.65 8.92
C ASN A 211 4.69 -4.68 8.46
N ILE A 212 3.88 -4.37 7.44
CA ILE A 212 2.97 -5.35 6.83
C ILE A 212 3.77 -6.48 6.18
N ARG A 213 4.79 -6.17 5.36
CA ARG A 213 5.64 -7.20 4.72
C ARG A 213 6.32 -8.11 5.74
N TRP A 214 6.89 -7.54 6.80
CA TRP A 214 7.46 -8.31 7.90
C TRP A 214 6.41 -9.13 8.64
N GLY A 215 5.20 -8.58 8.86
CA GLY A 215 4.07 -9.32 9.41
C GLY A 215 3.68 -10.53 8.57
N ILE A 216 3.68 -10.40 7.23
CA ILE A 216 3.42 -11.52 6.31
C ILE A 216 4.55 -12.56 6.41
N TYR A 217 5.82 -12.13 6.42
CA TYR A 217 6.97 -13.03 6.59
C TYR A 217 6.84 -13.86 7.88
N ASP A 218 6.63 -13.20 9.02
CA ASP A 218 6.51 -13.87 10.32
C ASP A 218 5.29 -14.81 10.36
N TYR A 219 4.16 -14.36 9.81
CA TYR A 219 2.92 -15.14 9.71
C TYR A 219 3.12 -16.43 8.90
N LEU A 220 3.84 -16.37 7.77
CA LEU A 220 4.06 -17.53 6.90
C LEU A 220 5.19 -18.47 7.35
N GLN A 221 6.01 -18.09 8.34
CA GLN A 221 7.12 -18.91 8.82
C GLN A 221 6.72 -20.34 9.24
N PRO A 222 5.65 -20.57 10.03
CA PRO A 222 5.23 -21.91 10.39
C PRO A 222 4.85 -22.76 9.18
N GLU A 223 4.13 -22.17 8.22
CA GLU A 223 3.71 -22.84 7.00
C GLU A 223 4.88 -23.19 6.09
N PHE A 224 5.82 -22.26 5.92
CA PHE A 224 7.07 -22.49 5.20
C PHE A 224 7.84 -23.67 5.79
N ARG A 225 8.00 -23.73 7.12
CA ARG A 225 8.70 -24.84 7.80
C ARG A 225 7.98 -26.18 7.63
N ARG A 226 6.64 -26.17 7.63
CA ARG A 226 5.82 -27.38 7.42
C ARG A 226 5.95 -27.89 5.99
N SER A 227 5.90 -26.98 5.01
CA SER A 227 5.75 -27.34 3.61
C SER A 227 7.08 -27.60 2.92
N TRP A 228 8.14 -26.88 3.28
CA TRP A 228 9.44 -26.97 2.65
C TRP A 228 10.08 -28.35 2.86
N HIS A 229 10.63 -28.89 1.77
CA HIS A 229 11.43 -30.12 1.81
C HIS A 229 12.43 -30.15 0.66
N LEU A 230 13.54 -30.85 0.85
CA LEU A 230 14.40 -31.26 -0.26
C LEU A 230 13.73 -32.40 -1.02
N THR A 231 13.76 -32.33 -2.34
CA THR A 231 13.29 -33.42 -3.20
C THR A 231 14.32 -34.55 -3.20
N GLU A 232 13.89 -35.76 -3.58
CA GLU A 232 14.76 -36.93 -3.70
C GLU A 232 15.91 -36.74 -4.71
N ARG A 233 15.77 -35.78 -5.63
CA ARG A 233 16.80 -35.43 -6.63
C ARG A 233 17.81 -34.41 -6.12
N ALA A 234 17.65 -33.91 -4.89
CA ALA A 234 18.55 -32.93 -4.31
C ALA A 234 19.93 -33.55 -4.07
N THR A 235 20.97 -32.80 -4.39
CA THR A 235 22.36 -33.14 -4.05
C THR A 235 22.97 -32.00 -3.24
N PRO A 236 24.09 -32.22 -2.49
CA PRO A 236 24.75 -31.15 -1.76
C PRO A 236 25.17 -29.94 -2.63
N GLY A 237 25.50 -30.16 -3.90
CA GLY A 237 25.86 -29.10 -4.85
C GLY A 237 24.68 -28.54 -5.66
N PHE A 238 23.51 -29.18 -5.58
CA PHE A 238 22.30 -28.77 -6.30
C PHE A 238 21.06 -29.08 -5.46
N PRO A 239 20.75 -28.21 -4.48
CA PRO A 239 19.58 -28.40 -3.61
C PRO A 239 18.31 -28.16 -4.42
N ILE A 240 17.63 -29.23 -4.82
CA ILE A 240 16.30 -29.16 -5.42
C ILE A 240 15.28 -29.27 -4.30
N TYR A 241 14.44 -28.26 -4.12
CA TYR A 241 13.44 -28.21 -3.06
C TYR A 241 12.03 -28.13 -3.64
N GLY A 242 11.05 -28.36 -2.77
CA GLY A 242 9.65 -28.15 -3.07
C GLY A 242 8.84 -27.79 -1.83
N TYR A 243 7.56 -27.52 -2.04
CA TYR A 243 6.61 -27.25 -0.97
C TYR A 243 5.45 -28.25 -1.01
N ARG A 244 5.06 -28.75 0.15
CA ARG A 244 3.84 -29.55 0.33
C ARG A 244 2.62 -28.62 0.34
N VAL A 245 2.19 -28.23 -0.86
CA VAL A 245 0.99 -27.41 -1.07
C VAL A 245 -0.21 -28.09 -0.41
N PRO A 246 -1.01 -27.39 0.44
CA PRO A 246 -2.25 -27.94 1.00
C PRO A 246 -3.18 -28.46 -0.09
N GLU A 247 -3.86 -29.59 0.16
CA GLU A 247 -4.73 -30.24 -0.84
C GLU A 247 -5.90 -29.34 -1.27
N GLU A 248 -6.31 -28.42 -0.40
CA GLU A 248 -7.35 -27.43 -0.69
C GLU A 248 -6.89 -26.40 -1.73
N ILE A 249 -5.58 -26.18 -1.91
CA ILE A 249 -5.06 -25.26 -2.94
C ILE A 249 -4.90 -26.03 -4.25
N SER A 250 -5.90 -25.90 -5.11
CA SER A 250 -6.02 -26.69 -6.34
C SER A 250 -6.06 -25.84 -7.61
N GLU A 251 -6.54 -24.60 -7.51
CA GLU A 251 -6.57 -23.66 -8.64
C GLU A 251 -5.14 -23.33 -9.09
N PRO A 252 -4.78 -23.45 -10.39
CA PRO A 252 -3.41 -23.30 -10.85
C PRO A 252 -2.74 -21.98 -10.45
N ILE A 253 -3.52 -20.88 -10.48
CA ILE A 253 -3.04 -19.57 -10.05
C ILE A 253 -2.78 -19.52 -8.54
N ALA A 254 -3.61 -20.17 -7.72
CA ALA A 254 -3.44 -20.20 -6.28
C ALA A 254 -2.22 -21.05 -5.89
N VAL A 255 -1.98 -22.16 -6.59
CA VAL A 255 -0.76 -22.97 -6.44
C VAL A 255 0.48 -22.13 -6.74
N ALA A 256 0.47 -21.36 -7.83
CA ALA A 256 1.58 -20.48 -8.17
C ALA A 256 1.80 -19.37 -7.12
N MET A 257 0.72 -18.72 -6.65
CA MET A 257 0.82 -17.67 -5.62
C MET A 257 1.30 -18.22 -4.27
N TYR A 258 0.85 -19.41 -3.88
CA TYR A 258 1.36 -20.11 -2.71
C TYR A 258 2.86 -20.39 -2.83
N TRP A 259 3.30 -20.93 -3.98
CA TRP A 259 4.70 -21.25 -4.22
C TRP A 259 5.59 -20.01 -4.14
N GLU A 260 5.15 -18.90 -4.74
CA GLU A 260 5.86 -17.61 -4.65
C GLU A 260 5.88 -17.05 -3.23
N ALA A 261 4.79 -17.13 -2.48
CA ALA A 261 4.76 -16.73 -1.08
C ALA A 261 5.77 -17.52 -0.23
N MET A 262 5.87 -18.84 -0.45
CA MET A 262 6.83 -19.69 0.25
C MET A 262 8.27 -19.38 -0.15
N ASN A 263 8.54 -19.13 -1.43
CA ASN A 263 9.85 -18.69 -1.90
C ASN A 263 10.29 -17.38 -1.26
N ARG A 264 9.38 -16.40 -1.15
CA ARG A 264 9.61 -15.12 -0.47
C ARG A 264 9.87 -15.30 1.02
N THR A 265 9.26 -16.31 1.64
CA THR A 265 9.42 -16.63 3.07
C THR A 265 10.74 -17.34 3.39
N ARG A 266 11.46 -17.83 2.36
CA ARG A 266 12.74 -18.54 2.53
C ARG A 266 13.83 -17.65 3.14
N GLU A 267 13.80 -16.36 2.81
CA GLU A 267 14.78 -15.38 3.29
C GLU A 267 14.04 -14.18 3.91
N PRO A 268 14.60 -13.54 4.95
CA PRO A 268 13.99 -12.34 5.52
C PRO A 268 13.86 -11.21 4.48
N PRO A 269 12.84 -10.34 4.58
CA PRO A 269 12.73 -9.15 3.73
C PRO A 269 14.02 -8.32 3.67
N TYR A 270 14.36 -7.85 2.47
CA TYR A 270 15.65 -7.18 2.17
C TYR A 270 15.78 -5.76 2.72
N VAL A 271 14.67 -5.12 3.13
CA VAL A 271 14.71 -3.92 3.98
C VAL A 271 14.45 -4.36 5.40
N GLN A 272 15.43 -4.15 6.28
CA GLN A 272 15.31 -4.45 7.70
C GLN A 272 14.11 -3.73 8.33
N ARG A 273 13.64 -4.21 9.47
CA ARG A 273 12.68 -3.44 10.29
C ARG A 273 13.32 -2.11 10.68
N PHE A 274 12.53 -1.04 10.67
CA PHE A 274 12.93 0.28 11.13
C PHE A 274 11.73 1.01 11.70
N VAL A 275 12.00 2.06 12.47
CA VAL A 275 10.97 2.92 13.08
C VAL A 275 11.36 4.35 12.81
N ILE A 276 10.46 5.11 12.18
CA ILE A 276 10.65 6.54 12.02
C ILE A 276 10.42 7.22 13.38
N PRO A 277 11.33 8.07 13.86
CA PRO A 277 11.18 8.73 15.15
C PRO A 277 9.92 9.59 15.23
N ASP A 278 9.29 9.67 16.40
CA ASP A 278 8.05 10.42 16.61
C ASP A 278 8.11 11.89 16.19
N TYR A 279 9.26 12.54 16.36
CA TYR A 279 9.40 13.95 15.97
C TYR A 279 9.28 14.16 14.45
N MET A 280 9.52 13.11 13.65
CA MET A 280 9.32 13.10 12.19
C MET A 280 7.88 12.74 11.77
N LYS A 281 6.95 12.51 12.72
CA LYS A 281 5.56 12.08 12.47
C LYS A 281 4.48 13.07 12.89
N ARG A 282 4.85 14.23 13.45
CA ARG A 282 3.93 15.15 14.18
C ARG A 282 3.44 16.38 13.41
N ARG A 283 3.98 16.69 12.22
CA ARG A 283 3.68 17.93 11.50
C ARG A 283 2.33 17.90 10.78
N HIS A 284 1.95 16.76 10.24
CA HIS A 284 0.76 16.51 9.42
C HIS A 284 0.14 15.15 9.76
#